data_AF-A0A1I0G148-F1
#
_entry.id   AF-A0A1I0G148-F1
#
_cell.length_a   1.000
_cell.length_b   1.000
_cell.length_c   1.000
_cell.angle_alpha   90.00
_cell.angle_beta   90.00
_cell.angle_gamma   90.00
#
_symmetry.space_group_name_H-M   'P 1'
#
loop_
_entity.id
_entity.type
_entity.pdbx_description
1 polymer ?
#
loop_
_entity_poly.entity_id
_entity_poly.type
_entity_poly.pdbx_seq_one_letter_code
_entity_poly.pdbx_strand_id
1 'polypeptide(L)'
;MENKITMTMVLSILTVVAGMILNFQEFLMGSPATIKNLIVTLAYIIIWIFILVISIQSKNHRVIKYLSILWILTSFVSIVTAYVNITGASAYWVIPLAILLLGQWYGIHFFVTSFLTSSIIVASISLVMSMIYIIMIRRTK
;
A
#
# COMPACT_ATOMS: atom_id res chain seq x y z
N MET A 1 -6.47 -17.46 -19.49
CA MET A 1 -6.05 -16.10 -19.08
C MET A 1 -6.88 -15.56 -17.92
N GLU A 2 -8.19 -15.81 -17.89
CA GLU A 2 -9.10 -15.36 -16.83
C GLU A 2 -8.73 -15.85 -15.42
N ASN A 3 -8.24 -17.09 -15.29
CA ASN A 3 -7.77 -17.61 -14.00
C ASN A 3 -6.59 -16.80 -13.44
N LYS A 4 -5.67 -16.35 -14.30
CA LYS A 4 -4.51 -15.54 -13.88
C LYS A 4 -4.96 -14.17 -13.36
N ILE A 5 -5.91 -13.54 -14.06
CA ILE A 5 -6.51 -12.25 -13.67
C ILE A 5 -7.21 -12.34 -12.31
N THR A 6 -8.07 -13.35 -12.15
CA THR A 6 -8.81 -13.58 -10.90
C THR A 6 -7.84 -13.86 -9.76
N MET A 7 -6.83 -14.69 -9.99
CA MET A 7 -5.78 -14.97 -9.01
C MET A 7 -4.99 -13.72 -8.61
N THR A 8 -4.64 -12.83 -9.54
CA THR A 8 -3.96 -11.56 -9.22
C THR A 8 -4.83 -10.65 -8.35
N MET A 9 -6.12 -10.53 -8.66
CA MET A 9 -7.05 -9.74 -7.85
C MET A 9 -7.21 -10.31 -6.44
N VAL A 10 -7.46 -11.62 -6.33
CA VAL A 10 -7.58 -12.30 -5.04
C VAL A 10 -6.29 -12.16 -4.23
N LEU A 11 -5.13 -12.37 -4.85
CA LEU A 11 -3.83 -12.22 -4.19
C LEU A 11 -3.63 -10.79 -3.68
N SER A 12 -4.00 -9.76 -4.46
CA SER A 12 -3.88 -8.36 -4.03
C SER A 12 -4.72 -8.07 -2.78
N ILE A 13 -5.97 -8.56 -2.74
CA ILE A 13 -6.88 -8.36 -1.61
C ILE A 13 -6.36 -9.09 -0.38
N LEU A 14 -5.96 -10.37 -0.53
CA LEU A 14 -5.41 -11.14 0.57
C LEU A 14 -4.13 -10.52 1.13
N THR A 15 -3.28 -9.97 0.27
CA THR A 15 -2.03 -9.32 0.68
C THR A 15 -2.30 -8.09 1.55
N VAL A 16 -3.28 -7.27 1.17
CA VAL A 16 -3.72 -6.10 1.96
C VAL A 16 -4.32 -6.57 3.29
N VAL A 17 -5.31 -7.48 3.25
CA VAL A 17 -6.01 -7.94 4.47
C VAL A 17 -5.07 -8.65 5.45
N ALA A 18 -4.22 -9.56 4.96
CA ALA A 18 -3.29 -10.29 5.81
C ALA A 18 -2.25 -9.35 6.45
N GLY A 19 -1.64 -8.46 5.66
CA GLY A 19 -0.69 -7.49 6.19
C GLY A 19 -1.34 -6.53 7.20
N MET A 20 -2.59 -6.13 6.97
CA MET A 20 -3.37 -5.33 7.90
C MET A 20 -3.51 -6.06 9.23
N ILE A 21 -4.01 -7.29 9.21
CA ILE A 21 -4.24 -8.09 10.43
C ILE A 21 -2.93 -8.29 11.20
N LEU A 22 -1.83 -8.62 10.51
CA LEU A 22 -0.56 -8.95 11.15
C LEU A 22 0.12 -7.74 11.83
N ASN A 23 -0.12 -6.53 11.33
CA ASN A 23 0.41 -5.28 11.88
C ASN A 23 -0.63 -4.43 12.64
N PHE A 24 -1.88 -4.88 12.73
CA PHE A 24 -3.01 -4.08 13.22
C PHE A 24 -2.75 -3.50 14.62
N GLN A 25 -2.27 -4.35 15.52
CA GLN A 25 -2.04 -3.99 16.91
C GLN A 25 -0.98 -2.89 17.04
N GLU A 26 0.21 -3.10 16.47
CA GLU A 26 1.28 -2.12 16.61
C GLU A 26 0.97 -0.82 15.85
N PHE A 27 0.31 -0.91 14.70
CA PHE A 27 -0.12 0.26 13.93
C PHE A 27 -1.09 1.16 14.72
N LEU A 28 -2.07 0.56 15.40
CA LEU A 28 -3.06 1.32 16.18
C LEU A 28 -2.52 1.83 17.51
N MET A 29 -1.70 1.03 18.19
CA MET A 29 -1.15 1.40 19.50
C MET A 29 0.04 2.35 19.38
N GLY A 30 0.62 2.53 18.19
CA GLY A 30 1.82 3.33 17.98
C GLY A 30 3.05 2.78 18.70
N SER A 31 3.06 1.48 19.01
CA SER A 31 4.16 0.82 19.72
C SER A 31 5.38 0.65 18.82
N PRO A 32 6.62 0.68 19.32
CA PRO A 32 7.82 0.52 18.49
C PRO A 32 7.72 -0.67 17.53
N ALA A 33 8.13 -0.48 16.27
CA ALA A 33 8.08 -1.54 15.28
C ALA A 33 9.03 -2.68 15.63
N THR A 34 8.53 -3.90 15.49
CA THR A 34 9.27 -5.13 15.78
C THR A 34 9.79 -5.78 14.48
N ILE A 35 10.64 -6.80 14.63
CA ILE A 35 11.12 -7.63 13.51
C ILE A 35 9.94 -8.25 12.74
N LYS A 36 8.85 -8.62 13.43
CA LYS A 36 7.61 -9.11 12.80
C LYS A 36 7.06 -8.09 11.81
N ASN A 37 6.94 -6.83 12.22
CA ASN A 37 6.38 -5.77 11.38
C ASN A 37 7.26 -5.50 10.15
N LEU A 38 8.58 -5.57 10.33
CA LEU A 38 9.54 -5.47 9.23
C LEU A 38 9.35 -6.61 8.21
N ILE A 39 9.27 -7.86 8.68
CA ILE A 39 9.04 -9.02 7.81
C ILE A 39 7.73 -8.87 7.03
N VAL A 40 6.64 -8.46 7.69
CA VAL A 40 5.34 -8.23 7.03
C VAL A 40 5.46 -7.19 5.93
N THR A 41 6.16 -6.08 6.19
CA THR A 41 6.35 -5.00 5.21
C THR A 41 7.20 -5.46 4.02
N LEU A 42 8.28 -6.20 4.27
CA LEU A 42 9.12 -6.74 3.20
C LEU A 42 8.37 -7.75 2.34
N ALA A 43 7.63 -8.68 2.96
CA ALA A 43 6.79 -9.63 2.25
C ALA A 43 5.71 -8.92 1.42
N TYR A 44 5.07 -7.90 1.98
CA TYR A 44 4.10 -7.06 1.29
C TYR A 44 4.70 -6.42 0.02
N ILE A 45 5.88 -5.81 0.12
CA ILE A 45 6.58 -5.21 -1.02
C ILE A 45 6.93 -6.27 -2.08
N ILE A 46 7.46 -7.43 -1.68
CA ILE A 46 7.82 -8.52 -2.60
C ILE A 46 6.59 -9.02 -3.37
N ILE A 47 5.46 -9.23 -2.68
CA ILE A 47 4.22 -9.67 -3.32
C ILE A 47 3.71 -8.60 -4.31
N TRP A 48 3.82 -7.31 -3.96
CA TRP A 48 3.43 -6.24 -4.87
C TRP A 48 4.29 -6.13 -6.11
N ILE A 49 5.60 -6.36 -5.99
CA ILE A 49 6.50 -6.47 -7.15
C ILE A 49 6.06 -7.65 -8.03
N PHE A 50 5.73 -8.79 -7.45
CA PHE A 50 5.25 -9.96 -8.19
C PHE A 50 3.92 -9.69 -8.90
N ILE A 51 2.96 -9.06 -8.22
CA ILE A 51 1.68 -8.62 -8.81
C ILE A 51 1.91 -7.66 -9.98
N LEU A 52 2.86 -6.73 -9.85
CA LEU A 52 3.21 -5.79 -10.92
C LEU A 52 3.74 -6.53 -12.15
N VAL A 53 4.69 -7.46 -11.97
CA VAL A 53 5.26 -8.27 -13.06
C VAL A 53 4.17 -9.06 -13.79
N ILE A 54 3.29 -9.75 -13.06
CA ILE A 54 2.17 -10.49 -13.67
C ILE A 54 1.23 -9.54 -14.41
N SER A 55 0.94 -8.36 -13.83
CA SER A 55 0.04 -7.38 -14.44
C SER A 55 0.60 -6.86 -15.76
N ILE A 56 1.91 -6.60 -15.83
CA ILE A 56 2.63 -6.22 -17.06
C ILE A 56 2.50 -7.29 -18.14
N GLN A 57 2.70 -8.56 -17.77
CA GLN A 57 2.61 -9.68 -18.72
C GLN A 57 1.18 -9.93 -19.19
N SER A 58 0.19 -9.78 -18.32
CA SER A 58 -1.21 -10.05 -18.63
C SER A 58 -1.85 -9.01 -19.56
N LYS A 59 -1.32 -7.77 -19.56
CA LYS A 59 -1.87 -6.60 -20.27
C LYS A 59 -3.39 -6.39 -20.08
N ASN A 60 -3.96 -6.89 -18.98
CA ASN A 60 -5.39 -6.78 -18.76
C ASN A 60 -5.75 -5.38 -18.22
N HIS A 61 -6.44 -4.58 -19.05
CA HIS A 61 -6.81 -3.21 -18.69
C HIS A 61 -7.62 -3.12 -17.39
N ARG A 62 -8.52 -4.07 -17.10
CA ARG A 62 -9.35 -4.02 -15.87
C ARG A 62 -8.49 -4.17 -14.62
N VAL A 63 -7.56 -5.13 -14.62
CA VAL A 63 -6.62 -5.35 -13.52
C VAL A 63 -5.72 -4.14 -13.32
N ILE A 64 -5.10 -3.65 -14.39
CA ILE A 64 -4.17 -2.50 -14.34
C ILE A 64 -4.91 -1.25 -13.81
N LYS A 65 -6.16 -1.01 -14.23
CA LYS A 65 -6.98 0.10 -13.72
C LYS A 65 -7.30 -0.05 -12.24
N TYR A 66 -7.70 -1.24 -11.79
CA TYR A 66 -7.97 -1.52 -10.37
C TYR A 66 -6.73 -1.26 -9.50
N LEU A 67 -5.57 -1.80 -9.90
CA LEU A 67 -4.32 -1.62 -9.15
C LEU A 67 -3.87 -0.16 -9.15
N SER A 68 -4.05 0.56 -10.27
CA SER A 68 -3.78 2.01 -10.32
C SER A 68 -4.61 2.78 -9.30
N ILE A 69 -5.93 2.53 -9.24
CA ILE A 69 -6.84 3.18 -8.28
C ILE A 69 -6.41 2.88 -6.84
N LEU A 70 -6.08 1.63 -6.54
CA LEU A 70 -5.61 1.22 -5.21
C LEU A 70 -4.36 2.03 -4.81
N TRP A 71 -3.35 2.11 -5.67
CA TRP A 71 -2.11 2.84 -5.37
C TRP A 71 -2.30 4.36 -5.27
N ILE A 72 -3.22 4.94 -6.06
CA ILE A 72 -3.63 6.34 -5.92
C ILE A 72 -4.27 6.57 -4.54
N LEU A 73 -5.17 5.67 -4.12
CA LEU A 73 -5.84 5.78 -2.83
C LEU A 73 -4.85 5.64 -1.66
N THR A 74 -3.92 4.68 -1.73
CA THR A 74 -2.85 4.54 -0.72
C THR A 74 -1.98 5.81 -0.66
N SER A 75 -1.60 6.37 -1.82
CA SER A 75 -0.84 7.62 -1.86
C SER A 75 -1.62 8.78 -1.22
N PHE A 76 -2.90 8.92 -1.55
CA PHE A 76 -3.79 9.93 -0.95
C PHE A 76 -3.87 9.79 0.57
N VAL A 77 -4.16 8.59 1.08
CA VAL A 77 -4.26 8.34 2.52
C VAL A 77 -2.94 8.62 3.24
N SER A 78 -1.81 8.28 2.60
CA SER A 78 -0.47 8.58 3.12
C SER A 78 -0.18 10.08 3.20
N ILE A 79 -0.59 10.85 2.19
CA ILE A 79 -0.47 12.31 2.18
C ILE A 79 -1.34 12.94 3.26
N VAL A 80 -2.59 12.50 3.42
CA VAL A 80 -3.47 13.00 4.48
C VAL A 80 -2.88 12.68 5.85
N THR A 81 -2.30 11.49 6.03
CA THR A 81 -1.62 11.10 7.28
C THR A 81 -0.43 12.02 7.56
N ALA A 82 0.39 12.33 6.55
CA ALA A 82 1.48 13.29 6.68
C ALA A 82 0.98 14.70 7.06
N TYR A 83 -0.08 15.18 6.40
CA TYR A 83 -0.71 16.47 6.68
C TYR A 83 -1.21 16.58 8.12
N VAL A 84 -1.91 15.56 8.62
CA VAL A 84 -2.37 15.47 10.01
C VAL A 84 -1.21 15.53 10.99
N ASN A 85 -0.11 14.81 10.71
CA ASN A 85 1.09 14.83 11.56
C ASN A 85 1.80 16.19 11.59
N ILE A 86 1.74 16.98 10.50
CA ILE A 86 2.35 18.32 10.44
C ILE A 86 1.48 19.36 11.14
N THR A 87 0.17 19.32 10.89
CA THR A 87 -0.75 20.39 11.30
C THR A 87 -1.44 20.15 12.64
N GLY A 88 -1.45 18.91 13.12
CA GLY A 88 -2.26 18.49 14.26
C GLY A 88 -3.77 18.48 13.98
N ALA A 89 -4.19 18.64 12.71
CA ALA A 89 -5.59 18.57 12.32
C ALA A 89 -6.17 17.17 12.58
N SER A 90 -7.47 17.09 12.89
CA SER A 90 -8.16 15.80 13.05
C SER A 90 -8.73 15.31 11.72
N ALA A 91 -8.50 14.04 11.39
CA ALA A 91 -9.04 13.39 10.18
C ALA A 91 -9.57 11.99 10.50
N TYR A 92 -10.49 11.90 11.48
CA TYR A 92 -11.04 10.61 11.95
C TYR A 92 -11.65 9.76 10.84
N TRP A 93 -12.20 10.39 9.81
CA TRP A 93 -12.77 9.72 8.64
C TRP A 93 -11.74 8.91 7.82
N VAL A 94 -10.45 9.24 7.91
CA VAL A 94 -9.37 8.51 7.22
C VAL A 94 -8.93 7.27 7.99
N ILE A 95 -9.19 7.18 9.29
CA ILE A 95 -8.64 6.12 10.15
C ILE A 95 -8.92 4.71 9.59
N PRO A 96 -10.16 4.34 9.19
CA PRO A 96 -10.40 3.01 8.63
C PRO A 96 -9.57 2.73 7.37
N LEU A 97 -9.37 3.75 6.52
CA LEU A 97 -8.56 3.63 5.32
C LEU A 97 -7.06 3.56 5.63
N ALA A 98 -6.60 4.30 6.65
CA ALA A 98 -5.21 4.25 7.11
C ALA A 98 -4.87 2.86 7.66
N ILE A 99 -5.74 2.28 8.48
CA ILE A 99 -5.58 0.90 8.96
C ILE A 99 -5.51 -0.05 7.77
N LEU A 100 -6.47 0.05 6.85
CA LEU A 100 -6.59 -0.86 5.73
C LEU A 100 -5.42 -0.76 4.74
N LEU A 101 -4.89 0.43 4.47
CA LEU A 101 -3.93 0.67 3.37
C LEU A 101 -2.51 1.01 3.83
N LEU A 102 -2.35 1.47 5.08
CA LEU A 102 -1.05 1.84 5.66
C LEU A 102 -0.56 0.84 6.71
N GLY A 103 -1.43 0.01 7.30
CA GLY A 103 -1.04 -0.94 8.35
C GLY A 103 0.09 -1.89 7.93
N GLN A 104 0.09 -2.34 6.69
CA GLN A 104 1.11 -3.24 6.12
C GLN A 104 2.50 -2.61 6.06
N TRP A 105 2.56 -1.28 6.05
CA TRP A 105 3.80 -0.50 5.96
C TRP A 105 4.44 -0.21 7.31
N TYR A 106 3.84 -0.67 8.42
CA TYR A 106 4.29 -0.33 9.76
C TYR A 106 5.75 -0.70 10.03
N GLY A 107 6.30 -1.72 9.35
CA GLY A 107 7.70 -2.09 9.48
C GLY A 107 8.70 -1.02 9.01
N ILE A 108 8.28 0.00 8.25
CA ILE A 108 9.13 1.17 7.95
C ILE A 108 9.57 1.86 9.24
N HIS A 109 8.73 1.85 10.28
CA HIS A 109 9.05 2.42 11.59
C HIS A 109 10.21 1.71 12.31
N PHE A 110 10.66 0.57 11.80
CA PHE A 110 11.88 -0.07 12.27
C PHE A 110 13.13 0.76 11.95
N PHE A 111 13.10 1.54 10.85
CA PHE A 111 14.22 2.37 10.40
C PHE A 111 14.02 3.86 10.71
N VAL A 112 12.77 4.31 10.85
CA VAL A 112 12.43 5.72 11.12
C VAL A 112 11.51 5.83 12.33
N THR A 113 11.82 6.74 13.25
CA THR A 113 11.02 6.91 14.47
C THR A 113 9.77 7.77 14.23
N SER A 114 9.72 8.56 13.15
CA SER A 114 8.65 9.51 12.87
C SER A 114 7.59 8.95 11.91
N PHE A 115 6.32 9.02 12.33
CA PHE A 115 5.15 8.75 11.49
C PHE A 115 5.09 9.64 10.25
N LEU A 116 5.56 10.88 10.35
CA LEU A 116 5.63 11.79 9.21
C LEU A 116 6.59 11.24 8.14
N THR A 117 7.81 10.85 8.53
CA THR A 117 8.81 10.32 7.60
C THR A 117 8.32 9.03 6.94
N SER A 118 7.75 8.11 7.74
CA SER A 118 7.14 6.88 7.24
C SER A 118 6.03 7.17 6.22
N SER A 119 5.13 8.10 6.52
CA SER A 119 4.04 8.50 5.62
C SER A 119 4.54 9.13 4.32
N ILE A 120 5.64 9.89 4.35
CA ILE A 120 6.25 10.44 3.14
C ILE A 120 6.82 9.30 2.27
N ILE A 121 7.54 8.35 2.88
CA ILE A 121 8.10 7.20 2.15
C ILE A 121 6.98 6.40 1.47
N VAL A 122 5.91 6.06 2.20
CA VAL A 122 4.77 5.31 1.64
C VAL A 122 4.07 6.10 0.54
N ALA A 123 3.90 7.41 0.70
CA ALA A 123 3.32 8.27 -0.33
C ALA A 123 4.15 8.25 -1.62
N SER A 124 5.48 8.36 -1.50
CA SER A 124 6.41 8.31 -2.64
C SER A 124 6.37 6.97 -3.36
N ILE A 125 6.45 5.85 -2.63
CA ILE A 125 6.38 4.50 -3.24
C ILE A 125 5.04 4.31 -3.95
N SER A 126 3.94 4.70 -3.30
CA SER A 126 2.59 4.57 -3.87
C SER A 126 2.40 5.45 -5.11
N LEU A 127 3.00 6.65 -5.12
CA LEU A 127 3.00 7.53 -6.29
C LEU A 127 3.75 6.88 -7.46
N VAL A 128 4.94 6.33 -7.22
CA VAL A 128 5.72 5.63 -8.27
C VAL A 128 4.93 4.44 -8.83
N MET A 129 4.35 3.62 -7.95
CA MET A 129 3.53 2.48 -8.37
C MET A 129 2.31 2.92 -9.19
N SER A 130 1.61 3.97 -8.76
CA SER A 130 0.46 4.48 -9.51
C SER A 130 0.85 5.05 -10.89
N MET A 131 1.98 5.77 -10.99
CA MET A 131 2.51 6.26 -12.26
C MET A 131 2.83 5.11 -13.22
N ILE A 132 3.48 4.04 -12.74
CA ILE A 132 3.77 2.85 -13.55
C ILE A 132 2.47 2.28 -14.14
N TYR A 133 1.44 2.05 -13.30
CA TYR A 133 0.17 1.53 -13.79
C TYR A 133 -0.54 2.49 -14.75
N ILE A 134 -0.53 3.81 -14.51
CA ILE A 134 -1.14 4.80 -15.43
C ILE A 134 -0.45 4.76 -16.80
N ILE A 135 0.89 4.70 -16.82
CA ILE A 135 1.65 4.58 -18.06
C ILE A 135 1.28 3.28 -18.79
N MET A 136 1.13 2.18 -18.06
CA MET A 136 0.69 0.90 -18.64
C MET A 136 -0.71 0.98 -19.25
N ILE A 137 -1.68 1.61 -18.57
CA ILE A 137 -3.05 1.79 -19.10
C ILE A 137 -3.00 2.48 -20.46
N ARG A 138 -2.18 3.54 -20.60
CA ARG A 138 -2.02 4.28 -21.86
C ARG A 138 -1.41 3.44 -22.98
N ARG A 139 -0.56 2.46 -22.66
CA ARG A 139 0.08 1.56 -23.64
C ARG A 139 -0.78 0.36 -24.04
N THR A 140 -1.81 0.06 -23.26
CA THR A 140 -2.76 -1.05 -23.52
C THR A 140 -4.06 -0.61 -24.19
N LYS A 141 -4.27 0.70 -24.37
CA LYS A 141 -5.28 1.24 -25.29
C LYS A 141 -4.73 1.20 -26.71
#